data_AF-A0A2V1CG10-F1
#
_entry.id   AF-A0A2V1CG10-F1
#
_cell.length_a   1.000
_cell.length_b   1.000
_cell.length_c   1.000
_cell.angle_alpha   90.00
_cell.angle_beta   90.00
_cell.angle_gamma   90.00
#
_symmetry.space_group_name_H-M   'P 1'
#
loop_
_entity.id
_entity.type
_entity.pdbx_description
1 polymer ?
#
loop_
_entity_poly.entity_id
_entity_poly.type
_entity_poly.pdbx_seq_one_letter_code
_entity_poly.pdbx_strand_id
1 'polypeptide(L)'
;PDLFCDLEGFDISRYGTLSTFQVKIASLDHTWILDVTVLGNAAFNTAREEPNGRSFRQVLEDPEIIKVFYDGRNDWDAAYALHGIHMKVVLDLSIMEILIRRGDRWYRKSLERCLGGLSIMTWKDEALWNYHKQKGKSLCEGPLGYQIFDVRPLSPVWLRYACNDVEYMPAAFAEISEILCEQDGW
;
A
#
# COMPACT_ATOMS: atom_id res chain seq x y z
N PRO A 1 11.52 0.01 -8.78
CA PRO A 1 10.44 -0.88 -8.29
C PRO A 1 9.16 -0.60 -9.08
N ASP A 2 8.35 -1.62 -9.32
CA ASP A 2 7.12 -1.46 -10.12
C ASP A 2 5.84 -1.79 -9.34
N LEU A 3 5.93 -2.51 -8.21
CA LEU A 3 4.80 -2.90 -7.37
C LEU A 3 4.76 -2.07 -6.08
N PHE A 4 3.67 -1.34 -5.90
CA PHE A 4 3.39 -0.53 -4.71
C PHE A 4 2.11 -1.03 -4.06
N CYS A 5 2.21 -1.36 -2.78
CA CYS A 5 1.22 -2.18 -2.11
C CYS A 5 0.76 -1.53 -0.81
N ASP A 6 -0.49 -1.83 -0.46
CA ASP A 6 -1.11 -1.52 0.82
C ASP A 6 -2.08 -2.65 1.17
N LEU A 7 -2.36 -2.85 2.45
CA LEU A 7 -3.37 -3.82 2.91
C LEU A 7 -4.31 -3.12 3.88
N GLU A 8 -5.56 -3.54 3.86
CA GLU A 8 -6.58 -2.98 4.74
C GLU A 8 -7.39 -4.09 5.41
N GLY A 9 -7.71 -3.89 6.68
CA GLY A 9 -8.38 -4.88 7.53
C GLY A 9 -8.65 -4.36 8.94
N PHE A 10 -9.47 -5.09 9.70
CA PHE A 10 -9.79 -4.75 11.08
C PHE A 10 -8.64 -5.18 12.00
N ASP A 11 -8.10 -4.25 12.79
CA ASP A 11 -6.93 -4.48 13.67
C ASP A 11 -5.77 -5.18 12.93
N ILE A 12 -5.45 -4.70 11.73
CA ILE A 12 -4.51 -5.34 10.82
C ILE A 12 -3.17 -5.66 11.50
N SER A 13 -2.87 -6.97 11.56
CA SER A 13 -1.68 -7.65 12.08
C SER A 13 -2.05 -9.14 12.20
N ARG A 14 -1.29 -9.95 12.93
CA ARG A 14 -1.50 -11.40 13.10
C ARG A 14 -2.80 -11.85 13.77
N TYR A 15 -3.51 -10.96 14.46
CA TYR A 15 -4.75 -11.30 15.18
C TYR A 15 -5.98 -10.56 14.64
N GLY A 16 -5.80 -9.72 13.63
CA GLY A 16 -6.88 -8.99 12.98
C GLY A 16 -7.46 -9.72 11.78
N THR A 17 -7.96 -8.95 10.82
CA THR A 17 -8.39 -9.44 9.52
C THR A 17 -7.56 -8.83 8.39
N LEU A 18 -7.59 -9.48 7.24
CA LEU A 18 -7.14 -8.92 5.98
C LEU A 18 -8.32 -8.89 5.01
N SER A 19 -8.85 -7.70 4.76
CA SER A 19 -10.07 -7.51 3.98
C SER A 19 -9.77 -7.28 2.51
N THR A 20 -8.76 -6.46 2.22
CA THR A 20 -8.34 -6.12 0.85
C THR A 20 -6.84 -5.98 0.74
N PHE A 21 -6.31 -6.27 -0.45
CA PHE A 21 -4.91 -6.02 -0.82
C PHE A 21 -4.90 -5.11 -2.05
N GLN A 22 -4.27 -3.93 -1.93
CA GLN A 22 -4.12 -2.98 -3.03
C GLN A 22 -2.76 -3.12 -3.69
N VAL A 23 -2.71 -3.06 -5.02
CA VAL A 23 -1.48 -3.09 -5.81
C VAL A 23 -1.54 -2.04 -6.91
N LYS A 24 -0.74 -0.99 -6.82
CA LYS A 24 -0.43 -0.12 -7.97
C LYS A 24 0.75 -0.71 -8.72
N ILE A 25 0.58 -0.96 -10.02
CA ILE A 25 1.68 -1.27 -10.93
C ILE A 25 2.02 0.00 -11.70
N ALA A 26 3.20 0.56 -11.44
CA ALA A 26 3.58 1.88 -11.94
C ALA A 26 3.65 1.91 -13.47
N SER A 27 4.24 0.89 -14.09
CA SER A 27 4.35 0.76 -15.55
C SER A 27 3.01 0.66 -16.28
N LEU A 28 1.96 0.24 -15.58
CA LEU A 28 0.60 0.11 -16.13
C LEU A 28 -0.32 1.27 -15.74
N ASP A 29 0.16 2.18 -14.89
CA ASP A 29 -0.62 3.27 -14.29
C ASP A 29 -1.97 2.83 -13.72
N HIS A 30 -2.04 1.62 -13.15
CA HIS A 30 -3.30 1.04 -12.71
C HIS A 30 -3.19 0.43 -11.31
N THR A 31 -4.29 0.54 -10.55
CA THR A 31 -4.41 -0.01 -9.21
C THR A 31 -5.42 -1.14 -9.20
N TRP A 32 -4.98 -2.34 -8.79
CA TRP A 32 -5.84 -3.48 -8.53
C TRP A 32 -6.17 -3.54 -7.04
N ILE A 33 -7.41 -3.89 -6.72
CA ILE A 33 -7.85 -4.20 -5.36
C ILE A 33 -8.30 -5.67 -5.37
N LEU A 34 -7.62 -6.50 -4.61
CA LEU A 34 -8.00 -7.89 -4.39
C LEU A 34 -8.93 -7.94 -3.18
N ASP A 35 -10.13 -8.48 -3.38
CA ASP A 35 -11.12 -8.71 -2.32
C ASP A 35 -10.77 -9.97 -1.54
N VAL A 36 -9.96 -9.82 -0.49
CA VAL A 36 -9.46 -10.94 0.32
C VAL A 36 -10.57 -11.51 1.21
N THR A 37 -11.51 -10.70 1.70
CA THR A 37 -12.68 -11.21 2.46
C THR A 37 -13.48 -12.22 1.64
N VAL A 38 -13.69 -11.97 0.33
CA VAL A 38 -14.46 -12.87 -0.55
C VAL A 38 -13.62 -14.03 -1.06
N LEU A 39 -12.40 -13.77 -1.51
CA LEU A 39 -11.57 -14.76 -2.20
C LEU A 39 -10.73 -15.61 -1.24
N GLY A 40 -10.50 -15.15 -0.02
CA GLY A 40 -9.58 -15.76 0.94
C GLY A 40 -8.24 -16.09 0.31
N ASN A 41 -7.76 -17.32 0.51
CA ASN A 41 -6.49 -17.78 -0.06
C ASN A 41 -6.49 -17.85 -1.60
N ALA A 42 -7.65 -17.88 -2.26
CA ALA A 42 -7.69 -17.87 -3.72
C ALA A 42 -7.22 -16.53 -4.31
N ALA A 43 -7.30 -15.42 -3.57
CA ALA A 43 -6.74 -14.13 -3.98
C ALA A 43 -5.23 -14.23 -4.26
N PHE A 44 -4.53 -15.09 -3.52
CA PHE A 44 -3.08 -15.22 -3.60
C PHE A 44 -2.62 -16.46 -4.36
N ASN A 45 -3.38 -17.56 -4.29
CA ASN A 45 -2.94 -18.86 -4.79
C ASN A 45 -3.41 -19.18 -6.21
N THR A 46 -4.39 -18.45 -6.74
CA THR A 46 -4.87 -18.67 -8.12
C THR A 46 -3.77 -18.29 -9.11
N ALA A 47 -3.27 -19.28 -9.86
CA ALA A 47 -2.32 -19.08 -10.94
C ALA A 47 -3.06 -18.93 -12.27
N ARG A 48 -2.43 -18.26 -13.23
CA ARG A 48 -2.93 -18.19 -14.61
C ARG A 48 -2.84 -19.58 -15.27
N GLU A 49 -3.83 -19.95 -16.07
CA GLU A 49 -3.85 -21.20 -16.85
C GLU A 49 -2.91 -21.12 -18.07
N GLU A 50 -1.62 -20.89 -17.83
CA GLU A 50 -0.58 -20.90 -18.86
C GLU A 50 0.64 -21.70 -18.39
N PRO A 51 1.48 -22.22 -19.30
CA PRO A 51 2.64 -23.04 -18.94
C PRO A 51 3.61 -22.39 -17.94
N ASN A 52 3.60 -21.05 -17.82
CA ASN A 52 4.40 -20.26 -16.87
C ASN A 52 3.53 -19.31 -16.04
N GLY A 53 2.24 -19.62 -15.88
CA GLY A 53 1.34 -18.81 -15.08
C GLY A 53 1.80 -18.73 -13.63
N ARG A 54 1.94 -17.51 -13.11
CA ARG A 54 2.30 -17.27 -11.71
C ARG A 54 1.06 -16.90 -10.91
N SER A 55 1.01 -17.36 -9.67
CA SER A 55 0.05 -16.85 -8.68
C SER A 55 0.56 -15.54 -8.08
N PHE A 56 -0.34 -14.77 -7.48
CA PHE A 56 0.06 -13.53 -6.82
C PHE A 56 0.97 -13.80 -5.61
N ARG A 57 0.78 -14.92 -4.89
CA ARG A 57 1.72 -15.37 -3.85
C ARG A 57 3.13 -15.53 -4.41
N GLN A 58 3.27 -16.21 -5.55
CA GLN A 58 4.59 -16.41 -6.15
C GLN A 58 5.26 -15.09 -6.52
N VAL A 59 4.50 -14.03 -6.84
CA VAL A 59 5.03 -12.68 -7.07
C VAL A 59 5.47 -12.03 -5.75
N LEU A 60 4.65 -12.13 -4.70
CA LEU A 60 4.95 -11.57 -3.37
C LEU A 60 6.17 -12.24 -2.69
N GLU A 61 6.39 -13.53 -2.95
CA GLU A 61 7.47 -14.33 -2.35
C GLU A 61 8.73 -14.41 -3.26
N ASP A 62 8.74 -13.70 -4.39
CA ASP A 62 9.87 -13.59 -5.31
C ASP A 62 10.92 -12.58 -4.79
N PRO A 63 12.19 -12.97 -4.62
CA PRO A 63 13.25 -12.04 -4.27
C PRO A 63 13.67 -11.08 -5.40
N GLU A 64 13.33 -11.35 -6.66
CA GLU A 64 13.66 -10.49 -7.80
C GLU A 64 12.66 -9.35 -8.00
N ILE A 65 11.48 -9.43 -7.36
CA ILE A 65 10.41 -8.43 -7.47
C ILE A 65 10.38 -7.62 -6.18
N ILE A 66 10.72 -6.35 -6.24
CA ILE A 66 10.65 -5.44 -5.08
C ILE A 66 9.20 -5.00 -4.88
N LYS A 67 8.69 -5.14 -3.65
CA LYS A 67 7.39 -4.59 -3.23
C LYS A 67 7.62 -3.37 -2.36
N VAL A 68 7.04 -2.24 -2.72
CA VAL A 68 7.13 -0.99 -1.96
C VAL A 68 5.88 -0.83 -1.12
N PHE A 69 6.06 -0.55 0.17
CA PHE A 69 4.99 -0.24 1.13
C PHE A 69 5.29 1.09 1.81
N TYR A 70 4.26 1.69 2.42
CA TYR A 70 4.45 2.81 3.34
C TYR A 70 4.10 2.37 4.76
N ASP A 71 5.12 2.19 5.62
CA ASP A 71 4.95 1.68 6.99
C ASP A 71 4.29 0.29 7.08
N GLY A 72 4.68 -0.62 6.19
CA GLY A 72 4.02 -1.92 5.95
C GLY A 72 4.17 -3.00 7.03
N ARG A 73 4.64 -2.67 8.24
CA ARG A 73 5.03 -3.68 9.25
C ARG A 73 3.87 -4.57 9.67
N ASN A 74 2.70 -3.97 9.87
CA ASN A 74 1.49 -4.68 10.24
C ASN A 74 0.93 -5.47 9.06
N ASP A 75 1.05 -4.94 7.85
CA ASP A 75 0.65 -5.57 6.59
C ASP A 75 1.42 -6.87 6.35
N TRP A 76 2.74 -6.84 6.53
CA TRP A 76 3.58 -8.02 6.37
C TRP A 76 3.26 -9.09 7.42
N ASP A 77 3.03 -8.68 8.67
CA ASP A 77 2.64 -9.60 9.75
C ASP A 77 1.25 -10.21 9.49
N ALA A 78 0.29 -9.42 9.01
CA ALA A 78 -1.02 -9.91 8.60
C ALA A 78 -0.93 -10.89 7.42
N ALA A 79 -0.18 -10.54 6.37
CA ALA A 79 0.03 -11.40 5.20
C ALA A 79 0.65 -12.75 5.59
N TYR A 80 1.63 -12.74 6.52
CA TYR A 80 2.27 -13.94 7.02
C TYR A 80 1.35 -14.76 7.93
N ALA A 81 0.80 -14.16 8.99
CA ALA A 81 0.09 -14.90 10.01
C ALA A 81 -1.30 -15.38 9.55
N LEU A 82 -2.01 -14.58 8.74
CA LEU A 82 -3.37 -14.88 8.31
C LEU A 82 -3.39 -15.72 7.02
N HIS A 83 -2.39 -15.56 6.15
CA HIS A 83 -2.37 -16.21 4.83
C HIS A 83 -1.07 -16.96 4.52
N GLY A 84 -0.10 -17.03 5.44
CA GLY A 84 1.16 -17.75 5.24
C GLY A 84 2.06 -17.16 4.15
N ILE A 85 1.86 -15.89 3.77
CA ILE A 85 2.63 -15.25 2.68
C ILE A 85 3.98 -14.79 3.22
N HIS A 86 5.06 -15.31 2.64
CA HIS A 86 6.43 -14.97 3.03
C HIS A 86 6.96 -13.83 2.16
N MET A 87 6.55 -12.61 2.46
CA MET A 87 6.94 -11.45 1.64
C MET A 87 8.47 -11.31 1.60
N LYS A 88 9.05 -11.34 0.39
CA LYS A 88 10.50 -11.20 0.19
C LYS A 88 10.82 -9.85 -0.43
N VAL A 89 11.96 -9.24 -0.07
CA VAL A 89 12.44 -7.98 -0.65
C VAL A 89 11.36 -6.90 -0.66
N VAL A 90 11.09 -6.41 0.55
CA VAL A 90 10.20 -5.27 0.77
C VAL A 90 11.03 -4.00 0.96
N LEU A 91 10.53 -2.91 0.43
CA LEU A 91 11.07 -1.58 0.67
C LEU A 91 10.00 -0.76 1.39
N ASP A 92 10.39 -0.12 2.48
CA ASP A 92 9.50 0.76 3.24
C ASP A 92 9.80 2.23 2.90
N LEU A 93 8.89 2.84 2.16
CA LEU A 93 8.97 4.22 1.71
C LEU A 93 8.97 5.20 2.89
N SER A 94 8.35 4.83 4.03
CA SER A 94 8.40 5.66 5.23
C SER A 94 9.81 5.73 5.80
N ILE A 95 10.62 4.67 5.68
CA ILE A 95 12.02 4.67 6.11
C ILE A 95 12.87 5.52 5.14
N MET A 96 12.63 5.41 3.83
CA MET A 96 13.32 6.27 2.86
C MET A 96 13.04 7.75 3.11
N GLU A 97 11.80 8.11 3.45
CA GLU A 97 11.45 9.49 3.84
C GLU A 97 12.27 9.97 5.04
N ILE A 98 12.44 9.12 6.07
CA ILE A 98 13.24 9.47 7.26
C ILE A 98 14.68 9.82 6.86
N LEU A 99 15.26 9.07 5.92
CA LEU A 99 16.65 9.25 5.50
C LEU A 99 16.87 10.61 4.84
N ILE A 100 15.94 11.06 3.99
CA ILE A 100 16.04 12.36 3.31
C ILE A 100 15.58 13.54 4.16
N ARG A 101 14.75 13.30 5.19
CA ARG A 101 14.12 14.37 5.97
C ARG A 101 15.14 15.22 6.70
N ARG A 102 15.03 16.53 6.55
CA ARG A 102 15.76 17.51 7.37
C ARG A 102 15.02 17.72 8.69
N GLY A 103 15.74 17.73 9.81
CA GLY A 103 15.17 17.94 11.14
C GLY A 103 14.92 16.65 11.92
N ASP A 104 13.84 16.61 12.69
CA ASP A 104 13.52 15.51 13.59
C ASP A 104 13.24 14.19 12.84
N ARG A 105 14.00 13.15 13.19
CA ARG A 105 13.94 11.81 12.61
C ARG A 105 13.41 10.73 13.57
N TRP A 106 12.95 11.11 14.76
CA TRP A 106 12.52 10.19 15.82
C TRP A 106 11.13 9.58 15.60
N TYR A 107 10.37 10.03 14.61
CA TYR A 107 9.01 9.55 14.32
C TYR A 107 8.78 9.33 12.82
N ARG A 108 7.89 8.41 12.45
CA ARG A 108 7.41 8.26 11.05
C ARG A 108 6.33 9.28 10.75
N LYS A 109 6.42 9.96 9.60
CA LYS A 109 5.29 10.71 9.06
C LYS A 109 4.20 9.74 8.60
N SER A 110 2.95 10.21 8.60
CA SER A 110 1.89 9.53 7.84
C SER A 110 2.16 9.69 6.34
N LEU A 111 1.60 8.81 5.52
CA LEU A 111 1.65 8.93 4.06
C LEU A 111 1.21 10.33 3.60
N GLU A 112 0.07 10.81 4.08
CA GLU A 112 -0.45 12.16 3.82
C GLU A 112 0.61 13.27 4.05
N ARG A 113 1.33 13.23 5.18
CA ARG A 113 2.37 14.23 5.50
C ARG A 113 3.64 14.04 4.69
N CYS A 114 3.94 12.82 4.25
CA CYS A 114 5.04 12.55 3.34
C CYS A 114 4.73 13.13 1.96
N LEU A 115 3.58 12.79 1.39
CA LEU A 115 3.17 13.24 0.06
C LEU A 115 3.07 14.77 -0.01
N GLY A 116 2.45 15.43 0.98
CA GLY A 116 2.37 16.90 1.03
C GLY A 116 3.72 17.61 1.27
N GLY A 117 4.78 16.86 1.60
CA GLY A 117 6.15 17.40 1.72
C GLY A 117 6.98 17.26 0.45
N LEU A 118 6.46 16.60 -0.58
CA LEU A 118 7.13 16.33 -1.85
C LEU A 118 6.51 17.18 -2.97
N SER A 119 7.26 17.41 -4.04
CA SER A 119 6.79 18.19 -5.18
C SER A 119 6.18 17.33 -6.30
N ILE A 120 5.47 16.26 -5.92
CA ILE A 120 4.89 15.23 -6.81
C ILE A 120 3.44 15.48 -7.24
N MET A 121 2.72 16.36 -6.54
CA MET A 121 1.29 16.63 -6.79
C MET A 121 1.08 18.09 -7.15
N THR A 122 0.11 18.35 -8.04
CA THR A 122 -0.45 19.69 -8.14
C THR A 122 -1.34 19.97 -6.93
N TRP A 123 -1.59 21.25 -6.62
CA TRP A 123 -2.51 21.61 -5.53
C TRP A 123 -3.92 21.02 -5.70
N LYS A 124 -4.36 20.80 -6.95
CA LYS A 124 -5.67 20.18 -7.25
C LYS A 124 -5.66 18.70 -6.93
N ASP A 125 -4.59 18.02 -7.30
CA ASP A 125 -4.41 16.59 -7.06
C ASP A 125 -4.29 16.32 -5.56
N GLU A 126 -3.50 17.12 -4.85
CA GLU A 126 -3.38 17.03 -3.40
C GLU A 126 -4.73 17.27 -2.70
N ALA A 127 -5.49 18.29 -3.13
CA ALA A 127 -6.82 18.54 -2.59
C ALA A 127 -7.79 17.37 -2.84
N LEU A 128 -7.73 16.77 -4.02
CA LEU A 128 -8.56 15.62 -4.38
C LEU A 128 -8.16 14.36 -3.61
N TRP A 129 -6.86 14.12 -3.45
CA TRP A 129 -6.31 13.03 -2.65
C TRP A 129 -6.76 13.17 -1.20
N ASN A 130 -6.62 14.36 -0.60
CA ASN A 130 -7.06 14.63 0.77
C ASN A 130 -8.58 14.46 0.93
N TYR A 131 -9.37 14.91 -0.05
CA TYR A 131 -10.82 14.72 -0.04
C TYR A 131 -11.20 13.22 0.01
N HIS A 132 -10.58 12.39 -0.83
CA HIS A 132 -10.85 10.96 -0.84
C HIS A 132 -10.35 10.26 0.42
N LYS A 133 -9.17 10.64 0.93
CA LYS A 133 -8.63 10.13 2.19
C LYS A 133 -9.57 10.45 3.35
N GLN A 134 -10.06 11.68 3.46
CA GLN A 134 -10.99 12.10 4.51
C GLN A 134 -12.35 11.39 4.39
N LYS A 135 -12.88 11.25 3.18
CA LYS A 135 -14.14 10.53 2.95
C LYS A 135 -14.05 9.07 3.39
N GLY A 136 -12.98 8.36 3.07
CA GLY A 136 -12.76 7.00 3.57
C GLY A 136 -12.59 6.94 5.08
N LYS A 137 -11.77 7.82 5.68
CA LYS A 137 -11.61 7.90 7.15
C LYS A 137 -12.96 8.09 7.86
N SER A 138 -13.84 8.93 7.32
CA SER A 138 -15.17 9.17 7.90
C SER A 138 -16.08 7.94 7.92
N LEU A 139 -15.83 6.94 7.06
CA LEU A 139 -16.54 5.66 7.13
C LEU A 139 -16.14 4.87 8.38
N CYS A 140 -14.87 4.94 8.78
CA CYS A 140 -14.34 4.27 9.96
C CYS A 140 -14.71 4.98 11.28
N GLU A 141 -15.28 6.18 11.22
CA GLU A 141 -15.80 6.90 12.40
C GLU A 141 -17.23 6.48 12.76
N GLY A 142 -17.89 5.69 11.90
CA GLY A 142 -19.24 5.19 12.12
C GLY A 142 -19.34 4.02 13.12
N PRO A 143 -20.55 3.51 13.37
CA PRO A 143 -20.79 2.43 14.36
C PRO A 143 -20.02 1.13 14.10
N LEU A 144 -19.67 0.85 12.83
CA LEU A 144 -18.91 -0.33 12.45
C LEU A 144 -17.40 -0.16 12.65
N GLY A 145 -16.91 1.07 12.84
CA GLY A 145 -15.48 1.34 12.92
C GLY A 145 -14.75 0.80 11.68
N TYR A 146 -13.59 0.20 11.93
CA TYR A 146 -12.77 -0.47 10.90
C TYR A 146 -13.39 -1.77 10.34
N GLN A 147 -14.47 -2.30 10.94
CA GLN A 147 -15.18 -3.46 10.37
C GLN A 147 -15.86 -3.12 9.04
N ILE A 148 -15.94 -1.82 8.69
CA ILE A 148 -16.44 -1.36 7.40
C ILE A 148 -15.66 -1.98 6.23
N PHE A 149 -14.40 -2.37 6.43
CA PHE A 149 -13.56 -3.00 5.42
C PHE A 149 -14.06 -4.39 4.99
N ASP A 150 -14.83 -5.07 5.84
CA ASP A 150 -15.41 -6.39 5.57
C ASP A 150 -16.85 -6.33 5.02
N VAL A 151 -17.46 -5.14 4.95
CA VAL A 151 -18.81 -4.98 4.39
C VAL A 151 -18.80 -5.19 2.87
N ARG A 152 -19.78 -5.93 2.36
CA ARG A 152 -19.96 -6.18 0.93
C ARG A 152 -21.36 -5.77 0.44
N PRO A 153 -21.48 -5.25 -0.80
CA PRO A 153 -20.40 -4.99 -1.76
C PRO A 153 -19.48 -3.84 -1.30
N LEU A 154 -18.23 -3.84 -1.76
CA LEU A 154 -17.28 -2.76 -1.44
C LEU A 154 -17.85 -1.42 -1.92
N SER A 155 -17.95 -0.45 -1.02
CA SER A 155 -18.50 0.85 -1.40
C SER A 155 -17.56 1.59 -2.35
N PRO A 156 -18.07 2.41 -3.30
CA PRO A 156 -17.21 3.20 -4.17
C PRO A 156 -16.29 4.17 -3.42
N VAL A 157 -16.75 4.69 -2.27
CA VAL A 157 -15.94 5.56 -1.41
C VAL A 157 -14.75 4.79 -0.83
N TRP A 158 -14.99 3.56 -0.40
CA TRP A 158 -13.93 2.68 0.10
C TRP A 158 -12.93 2.30 -1.00
N LEU A 159 -13.40 1.85 -2.16
CA LEU A 159 -12.53 1.51 -3.29
C LEU A 159 -11.64 2.69 -3.67
N ARG A 160 -12.20 3.91 -3.67
CA ARG A 160 -11.44 5.12 -3.96
C ARG A 160 -10.41 5.43 -2.88
N TYR A 161 -10.76 5.31 -1.60
CA TYR A 161 -9.83 5.48 -0.49
C TYR A 161 -8.67 4.48 -0.58
N ALA A 162 -8.96 3.20 -0.81
CA ALA A 162 -7.98 2.13 -0.95
C ALA A 162 -7.03 2.38 -2.15
N CYS A 163 -7.55 2.81 -3.30
CA CYS A 163 -6.68 3.20 -4.42
C CYS A 163 -5.78 4.38 -4.07
N ASN A 164 -6.31 5.36 -3.34
CA ASN A 164 -5.62 6.60 -2.98
C ASN A 164 -4.33 6.35 -2.19
N ASP A 165 -4.30 5.30 -1.36
CA ASP A 165 -3.15 4.99 -0.52
C ASP A 165 -1.93 4.49 -1.28
N VAL A 166 -2.11 3.93 -2.48
CA VAL A 166 -1.00 3.49 -3.35
C VAL A 166 -0.77 4.38 -4.56
N GLU A 167 -1.72 5.28 -4.89
CA GLU A 167 -1.75 6.03 -6.14
C GLU A 167 -0.48 6.88 -6.38
N TYR A 168 -0.03 7.62 -5.36
CA TYR A 168 1.13 8.51 -5.45
C TYR A 168 2.42 7.90 -4.88
N MET A 169 2.40 6.66 -4.39
CA MET A 169 3.62 5.98 -3.92
C MET A 169 4.70 5.86 -5.02
N PRO A 170 4.38 5.57 -6.31
CA PRO A 170 5.39 5.55 -7.37
C PRO A 170 6.13 6.87 -7.55
N ALA A 171 5.39 7.98 -7.59
CA ALA A 171 5.98 9.31 -7.75
C ALA A 171 6.80 9.69 -6.51
N ALA A 172 6.29 9.40 -5.31
CA ALA A 172 7.00 9.64 -4.06
C ALA A 172 8.30 8.83 -3.99
N PHE A 173 8.28 7.57 -4.41
CA PHE A 173 9.48 6.74 -4.50
C PHE A 173 10.50 7.35 -5.47
N ALA A 174 10.08 7.79 -6.66
CA ALA A 174 10.97 8.39 -7.63
C ALA A 174 11.68 9.65 -7.08
N GLU A 175 10.92 10.60 -6.51
CA GLU A 175 11.49 11.83 -5.95
C GLU A 175 12.40 11.54 -4.74
N ILE A 176 11.99 10.66 -3.82
CA ILE A 176 12.81 10.31 -2.65
C ILE A 176 14.09 9.59 -3.08
N SER A 177 14.02 8.70 -4.07
CA SER A 177 15.19 8.02 -4.63
C SER A 177 16.17 9.00 -5.28
N GLU A 178 15.68 9.99 -6.03
CA GLU A 178 16.52 11.03 -6.62
C GLU A 178 17.28 11.80 -5.53
N ILE A 179 16.58 12.25 -4.50
CA ILE A 179 17.18 12.97 -3.37
C ILE A 179 18.22 12.11 -2.63
N LEU A 180 17.96 10.82 -2.43
CA LEU A 180 18.94 9.91 -1.80
C LEU A 180 20.20 9.78 -2.65
N CYS A 181 20.05 9.58 -3.96
CA CYS A 181 21.18 9.50 -4.90
C CYS A 181 22.02 10.78 -4.91
N GLU A 182 21.39 11.95 -4.78
CA GLU A 182 22.10 13.24 -4.65
C GLU A 182 22.84 13.40 -3.31
N GLN A 183 22.33 12.80 -2.23
CA GLN A 183 22.93 12.88 -0.89
C GLN A 183 24.08 11.88 -0.70
N ASP A 184 24.06 10.74 -1.37
CA ASP A 184 25.09 9.68 -1.29
C ASP A 184 26.35 9.98 -2.14
N GLY A 185 26.58 11.25 -2.47
CA GLY A 185 27.76 11.72 -3.21
C GLY A 185 29.08 11.23 -2.64
N TRP A 186 29.64 10.20 -3.30
CA TRP A 186 31.06 10.11 -3.59
C TRP A 186 31.41 11.07 -4.73
#